data_AF-A0A150RR73-F1
#
_entry.id   AF-A0A150RR73-F1
#
_cell.length_a   1.000
_cell.length_b   1.000
_cell.length_c   1.000
_cell.angle_alpha   90.00
_cell.angle_beta   90.00
_cell.angle_gamma   90.00
#
_symmetry.space_group_name_H-M   'P 1'
#
loop_
_entity.id
_entity.type
_entity.pdbx_description
1 polymer ?
#
loop_
_entity_poly.entity_id
_entity_poly.type
_entity_poly.pdbx_seq_one_letter_code
_entity_poly.pdbx_strand_id
1 'polypeptide(L)'
;MMQFASGVVALVVCGSIVAIGCAGAGDEAADESLGQEAPSPETLTMDLDNAVARSTKVSPSLVRVDIYDRVGTPQFSVDYRLGSADEETVRWTLHAQSGAEQASSAPVEGSLRPELVELPTLESAIKGALYIQSKVSSSLQGEEYDNYGCDLPSWVWFGDSCGSNGACCDVHDACYAQNGCTASSWYWTLPGGACDRCNGAVVSCIAFSNPGPSSCCAAGNCGQPR
;
A
#
# COMPACT_ATOMS: atom_id res chain seq x y z
N MET A 1 19.20 -26.82 29.88
CA MET A 1 18.11 -27.74 30.24
C MET A 1 16.81 -27.00 30.02
N MET A 2 16.03 -27.46 29.04
CA MET A 2 14.73 -26.89 28.66
C MET A 2 13.64 -27.45 29.58
N GLN A 3 12.69 -26.60 29.98
CA GLN A 3 11.40 -27.03 30.51
C GLN A 3 10.30 -26.22 29.79
N PHE A 4 9.57 -26.91 28.91
CA PHE A 4 8.32 -26.45 28.32
C PHE A 4 7.17 -26.89 29.23
N ALA A 5 6.29 -25.96 29.60
CA ALA A 5 5.02 -26.26 30.25
C ALA A 5 3.90 -26.06 29.22
N SER A 6 3.32 -27.18 28.80
CA SER A 6 2.11 -27.22 27.97
C SER A 6 0.88 -26.97 28.83
N GLY A 7 0.05 -26.00 28.45
CA GLY A 7 -1.27 -25.78 29.02
C GLY A 7 -2.30 -25.74 27.91
N VAL A 8 -3.02 -26.84 27.72
CA VAL A 8 -4.20 -26.94 26.85
C VAL A 8 -5.43 -26.85 27.74
N VAL A 9 -6.31 -25.88 27.49
CA VAL A 9 -7.69 -25.90 27.99
C VAL A 9 -8.60 -25.57 26.81
N ALA A 10 -9.26 -26.61 26.30
CA ALA A 10 -10.36 -26.49 25.36
C ALA A 10 -11.67 -26.36 26.16
N LEU A 11 -12.47 -25.35 25.86
CA LEU A 11 -13.86 -25.27 26.31
C LEU A 11 -14.76 -25.16 25.08
N VAL A 12 -15.43 -26.26 24.77
CA VAL A 12 -16.49 -26.34 23.76
C VAL A 12 -17.81 -26.05 24.46
N VAL A 13 -18.53 -25.02 24.02
CA VAL A 13 -19.91 -24.77 24.44
C VAL A 13 -20.80 -24.82 23.20
N CYS A 14 -21.51 -25.94 23.06
CA CYS A 14 -22.60 -26.11 22.12
C CYS A 14 -23.87 -25.49 22.72
N GLY A 15 -24.33 -24.37 22.17
CA GLY A 15 -25.65 -23.81 22.43
C GLY A 15 -26.53 -23.91 21.20
N SER A 16 -27.42 -24.91 21.15
CA SER A 16 -28.51 -24.98 20.17
C SER A 16 -29.70 -24.21 20.72
N ILE A 17 -30.12 -23.13 20.04
CA ILE A 17 -31.41 -22.49 20.29
C ILE A 17 -32.27 -22.74 19.06
N VAL A 18 -33.24 -23.65 19.23
CA VAL A 18 -34.39 -23.82 18.35
C VAL A 18 -35.45 -22.85 18.84
N ALA A 19 -35.81 -21.87 18.02
CA ALA A 19 -37.00 -21.05 18.21
C ALA A 19 -37.99 -21.32 17.06
N ILE A 20 -39.04 -22.07 17.38
CA ILE A 20 -40.26 -22.21 16.59
C ILE A 20 -41.25 -21.17 17.13
N GLY A 21 -41.73 -20.26 16.29
CA GLY A 21 -42.65 -19.19 16.74
C GLY A 21 -43.49 -18.58 15.62
N CYS A 22 -44.73 -19.06 15.54
CA CYS A 22 -45.98 -18.42 15.12
C CYS A 22 -46.06 -17.55 13.85
N ALA A 23 -46.76 -18.09 12.86
CA ALA A 23 -47.41 -17.35 11.79
C ALA A 23 -48.53 -16.44 12.35
N GLY A 24 -48.31 -15.13 12.31
CA GLY A 24 -49.35 -14.12 12.46
C GLY A 24 -49.64 -13.50 11.10
N ALA A 25 -50.87 -13.67 10.61
CA ALA A 25 -51.40 -12.87 9.51
C ALA A 25 -51.64 -11.45 10.04
N GLY A 26 -50.86 -10.48 9.56
CA GLY A 26 -50.95 -9.08 9.94
C GLY A 26 -50.69 -8.21 8.71
N ASP A 27 -51.52 -7.18 8.56
CA ASP A 27 -51.72 -6.30 7.41
C ASP A 27 -50.46 -5.88 6.63
N GLU A 28 -50.55 -6.00 5.30
CA GLU A 28 -49.66 -5.39 4.32
C GLU A 28 -49.79 -3.85 4.38
N ALA A 29 -49.02 -3.22 5.27
CA ALA A 29 -48.68 -1.82 5.12
C ALA A 29 -47.63 -1.72 4.00
N ALA A 30 -48.00 -1.08 2.89
CA ALA A 30 -47.09 -0.71 1.82
C ALA A 30 -45.99 0.21 2.39
N ASP A 31 -44.85 -0.38 2.73
CA ASP A 31 -43.64 0.32 3.12
C ASP A 31 -43.07 1.00 1.87
N GLU A 32 -43.47 2.26 1.66
CA GLU A 32 -42.79 3.19 0.76
C GLU A 32 -41.42 3.53 1.35
N SER A 33 -40.54 2.53 1.37
CA SER A 33 -39.11 2.70 1.60
C SER A 33 -38.56 3.46 0.39
N LEU A 34 -38.66 4.78 0.46
CA LEU A 34 -38.05 5.73 -0.46
C LEU A 34 -36.55 5.40 -0.50
N GLY A 35 -36.13 4.78 -1.61
CA GLY A 35 -34.77 4.29 -1.82
C GLY A 35 -33.76 5.40 -1.53
N GLN A 36 -33.13 5.31 -0.37
CA GLN A 36 -32.08 6.22 0.03
C GLN A 36 -30.86 5.89 -0.83
N GLU A 37 -30.64 6.71 -1.85
CA GLU A 37 -29.51 6.59 -2.78
C GLU A 37 -28.22 6.51 -1.96
N ALA A 38 -27.48 5.41 -2.11
CA ALA A 38 -26.25 5.21 -1.37
C ALA A 38 -25.29 6.37 -1.68
N PRO A 39 -24.64 6.97 -0.67
CA PRO A 39 -23.70 8.05 -0.90
C PRO A 39 -22.62 7.58 -1.88
N SER A 40 -22.34 8.39 -2.90
CA SER A 40 -21.27 8.12 -3.86
C SER A 40 -19.93 7.99 -3.13
N PRO A 41 -19.06 7.06 -3.54
CA PRO A 41 -17.76 6.88 -2.90
C PRO A 41 -16.91 8.15 -3.02
N GLU A 42 -16.19 8.49 -1.95
CA GLU A 42 -15.24 9.60 -1.93
C GLU A 42 -14.08 9.29 -2.89
N THR A 43 -13.80 10.20 -3.82
CA THR A 43 -12.76 10.00 -4.85
C THR A 43 -11.91 11.25 -5.04
N LEU A 44 -10.63 11.02 -5.37
CA LEU A 44 -9.68 12.05 -5.78
C LEU A 44 -8.98 11.55 -7.05
N THR A 45 -8.83 12.43 -8.04
CA THR A 45 -8.04 12.15 -9.25
C THR A 45 -6.91 13.16 -9.35
N MET A 46 -5.71 12.68 -9.62
CA MET A 46 -4.50 13.47 -9.84
C MET A 46 -3.98 13.22 -11.25
N ASP A 47 -3.81 14.30 -12.00
CA ASP A 47 -3.18 14.27 -13.32
C ASP A 47 -1.65 14.29 -13.14
N LEU A 48 -0.97 13.36 -13.82
CA LEU A 48 0.48 13.20 -13.83
C LEU A 48 0.95 13.33 -15.28
N ASP A 49 2.19 13.75 -15.53
CA ASP A 49 2.68 14.03 -16.90
C ASP A 49 2.27 12.97 -17.94
N ASN A 50 2.47 11.68 -17.62
CA ASN A 50 2.17 10.56 -18.51
C ASN A 50 1.08 9.60 -17.99
N ALA A 51 0.39 9.95 -16.90
CA ALA A 51 -0.53 9.03 -16.22
C ALA A 51 -1.67 9.77 -15.49
N VAL A 52 -2.63 9.01 -15.01
CA VAL A 52 -3.70 9.51 -14.14
C VAL A 52 -3.80 8.59 -12.93
N ALA A 53 -3.64 9.14 -11.73
CA ALA A 53 -3.83 8.40 -10.49
C ALA A 53 -5.22 8.73 -9.92
N ARG A 54 -5.99 7.69 -9.57
CA ARG A 54 -7.29 7.82 -8.93
C ARG A 54 -7.27 7.09 -7.59
N SER A 55 -7.60 7.81 -6.52
CA SER A 55 -7.80 7.25 -5.20
C SER A 55 -9.28 7.25 -4.85
N THR A 56 -9.77 6.13 -4.31
CA THR A 56 -11.17 5.89 -3.99
C THR A 56 -11.26 5.32 -2.59
N LYS A 57 -12.09 5.92 -1.74
CA LYS A 57 -12.47 5.31 -0.46
C LYS A 57 -13.55 4.27 -0.71
N VAL A 58 -13.13 3.00 -0.83
CA VAL A 58 -14.03 1.88 -1.16
C VAL A 58 -14.91 1.53 0.04
N SER A 59 -14.35 1.61 1.25
CA SER A 59 -15.06 1.37 2.51
C SER A 59 -14.40 2.15 3.66
N PRO A 60 -14.97 2.15 4.87
CA PRO A 60 -14.32 2.72 6.06
C PRO A 60 -12.96 2.09 6.41
N SER A 61 -12.64 0.92 5.87
CA SER A 61 -11.41 0.16 6.13
C SER A 61 -10.55 -0.08 4.89
N LEU A 62 -10.89 0.51 3.73
CA LEU A 62 -10.17 0.34 2.47
C LEU A 62 -10.13 1.62 1.63
N VAL A 63 -8.93 2.07 1.31
CA VAL A 63 -8.65 3.02 0.23
C VAL A 63 -7.94 2.28 -0.90
N ARG A 64 -8.41 2.46 -2.13
CA ARG A 64 -7.78 1.91 -3.34
C ARG A 64 -7.23 3.03 -4.19
N VAL A 65 -6.03 2.85 -4.71
CA VAL A 65 -5.42 3.71 -5.72
C VAL A 65 -5.23 2.91 -6.99
N ASP A 66 -5.66 3.47 -8.12
CA ASP A 66 -5.40 2.94 -9.45
C ASP A 66 -4.68 4.00 -10.28
N ILE A 67 -3.61 3.59 -10.98
CA ILE A 67 -2.82 4.44 -11.87
C ILE A 67 -3.01 3.92 -13.28
N TYR A 68 -3.45 4.80 -14.16
CA TYR A 68 -3.71 4.53 -15.57
C TYR A 68 -2.75 5.33 -16.44
N ASP A 69 -2.43 4.84 -17.64
CA ASP A 69 -1.82 5.67 -18.67
C ASP A 69 -2.83 6.68 -19.25
N ARG A 70 -2.38 7.52 -20.18
CA ARG A 70 -3.23 8.54 -20.83
C ARG A 70 -4.37 7.99 -21.69
N VAL A 71 -4.31 6.71 -22.10
CA VAL A 71 -5.37 6.05 -22.88
C VAL A 71 -6.32 5.23 -22.00
N GLY A 72 -6.09 5.21 -20.69
CA GLY A 72 -6.93 4.53 -19.71
C GLY A 72 -6.52 3.08 -19.43
N THR A 73 -5.35 2.62 -19.88
CA THR A 73 -4.84 1.29 -19.54
C THR A 73 -4.35 1.27 -18.10
N PRO A 74 -4.76 0.30 -17.27
CA PRO A 74 -4.21 0.12 -15.93
C PRO A 74 -2.70 -0.14 -15.98
N GLN A 75 -1.95 0.60 -15.17
CA GLN A 75 -0.49 0.44 -15.02
C GLN A 75 -0.16 -0.11 -13.63
N PHE A 76 -0.80 0.41 -12.59
CA PHE A 76 -0.52 0.01 -11.21
C PHE A 76 -1.77 0.17 -10.34
N SER A 77 -1.91 -0.67 -9.31
CA SER A 77 -2.97 -0.51 -8.31
C SER A 77 -2.47 -0.87 -6.91
N VAL A 78 -2.97 -0.17 -5.90
CA VAL A 78 -2.65 -0.41 -4.47
C VAL A 78 -3.92 -0.35 -3.62
N ASP A 79 -4.09 -1.35 -2.76
CA ASP A 79 -5.09 -1.38 -1.69
C ASP A 79 -4.42 -1.06 -0.36
N TYR A 80 -4.88 -0.02 0.34
CA TYR A 80 -4.55 0.30 1.73
C TYR A 80 -5.69 -0.14 2.64
N ARG A 81 -5.40 -1.06 3.58
CA ARG A 81 -6.37 -1.67 4.48
C ARG A 81 -5.96 -1.44 5.93
N LEU A 82 -6.93 -1.10 6.78
CA LEU A 82 -6.69 -1.10 8.22
C LEU A 82 -6.30 -2.51 8.68
N GLY A 83 -5.32 -2.58 9.57
CA GLY A 83 -4.84 -3.85 10.11
C GLY A 83 -3.57 -3.70 10.94
N SER A 84 -3.20 -4.80 11.59
CA SER A 84 -2.01 -4.93 12.41
C SER A 84 -0.75 -5.20 11.58
N ALA A 85 0.43 -5.12 12.20
CA ALA A 85 1.72 -5.42 11.57
C ALA A 85 1.87 -6.90 11.11
N ASP A 86 0.98 -7.79 11.53
CA ASP A 86 0.97 -9.19 11.11
C ASP A 86 0.11 -9.44 9.86
N GLU A 87 -0.66 -8.44 9.42
CA GLU A 87 -1.58 -8.51 8.30
C GLU A 87 -1.04 -7.80 7.05
N GLU A 88 -1.47 -8.23 5.87
CA GLU A 88 -1.16 -7.57 4.60
C GLU A 88 -2.06 -6.34 4.42
N THR A 89 -1.63 -5.23 5.03
CA THR A 89 -2.35 -3.96 5.05
C THR A 89 -2.12 -3.14 3.78
N VAL A 90 -1.05 -3.42 3.02
CA VAL A 90 -0.82 -2.80 1.71
C VAL A 90 -0.62 -3.90 0.68
N ARG A 91 -1.50 -3.99 -0.31
CA ARG A 91 -1.38 -4.94 -1.43
C ARG A 91 -1.27 -4.17 -2.74
N TRP A 92 -0.37 -4.58 -3.61
CA TRP A 92 -0.13 -3.88 -4.86
C TRP A 92 -0.08 -4.85 -6.04
N THR A 93 -0.42 -4.31 -7.22
CA THR A 93 -0.38 -5.02 -8.50
C THR A 93 0.23 -4.10 -9.55
N LEU A 94 1.29 -4.56 -10.21
CA LEU A 94 1.82 -3.99 -11.43
C LEU A 94 1.20 -4.73 -12.62
N HIS A 95 0.47 -3.99 -13.44
CA HIS A 95 -0.23 -4.54 -14.60
C HIS A 95 0.71 -4.68 -15.79
N ALA A 96 0.41 -5.63 -16.68
CA ALA A 96 1.19 -5.82 -17.90
C ALA A 96 1.09 -4.58 -18.80
N GLN A 97 2.23 -4.05 -19.23
CA GLN A 97 2.24 -2.91 -20.15
C GLN A 97 1.82 -3.36 -21.54
N SER A 98 0.70 -2.83 -22.03
CA SER A 98 0.26 -3.04 -23.41
C SER A 98 1.15 -2.23 -24.36
N GLY A 99 2.20 -2.83 -24.94
CA GLY A 99 3.01 -2.13 -25.95
C GLY A 99 4.40 -2.70 -26.22
N ALA A 100 4.96 -3.52 -25.32
CA ALA A 100 6.19 -4.23 -25.64
C ALA A 100 5.85 -5.44 -26.53
N GLU A 101 6.53 -5.61 -27.67
CA GLU A 101 6.44 -6.77 -28.57
C GLU A 101 6.81 -8.12 -27.92
N GLN A 102 7.08 -8.14 -26.61
CA GLN A 102 7.28 -9.35 -25.82
C GLN A 102 5.99 -9.74 -25.09
N ALA A 103 5.62 -11.00 -25.29
CA ALA A 103 4.40 -11.64 -24.80
C ALA A 103 3.99 -11.17 -23.39
N SER A 104 2.72 -10.77 -23.28
CA SER A 104 1.99 -10.45 -22.05
C SER A 104 2.49 -11.27 -20.85
N SER A 105 3.37 -10.69 -20.04
CA SER A 105 3.64 -11.22 -18.71
C SER A 105 2.38 -11.10 -17.87
N ALA A 106 2.08 -12.10 -17.05
CA ALA A 106 0.99 -11.98 -16.08
C ALA A 106 1.22 -10.74 -15.18
N PRO A 107 0.16 -10.14 -14.61
CA PRO A 107 0.31 -9.11 -13.59
C PRO A 107 1.23 -9.57 -12.47
N VAL A 108 2.04 -8.64 -11.96
CA VAL A 108 2.97 -8.89 -10.86
C VAL A 108 2.36 -8.34 -9.59
N GLU A 109 2.29 -9.15 -8.53
CA GLU A 109 1.67 -8.78 -7.27
C GLU A 109 2.67 -8.83 -6.12
N GLY A 110 2.40 -8.02 -5.09
CA GLY A 110 3.08 -8.10 -3.81
C GLY A 110 2.28 -7.45 -2.69
N SER A 111 2.83 -7.51 -1.49
CA SER A 111 2.19 -7.00 -0.29
C SER A 111 3.23 -6.52 0.71
N LEU A 112 2.86 -5.54 1.54
CA LEU A 112 3.62 -5.06 2.69
C LEU A 112 2.74 -5.17 3.95
N ARG A 113 3.39 -5.22 5.12
CA ARG A 113 2.72 -5.33 6.42
C ARG A 113 2.99 -4.17 7.39
N PRO A 114 2.88 -2.88 6.98
CA PRO A 114 2.89 -1.80 7.96
C PRO A 114 1.64 -1.87 8.84
N GLU A 115 1.76 -1.55 10.13
CA GLU A 115 0.58 -1.33 10.96
C GLU A 115 -0.17 -0.08 10.49
N LEU A 116 -1.44 -0.24 10.12
CA LEU A 116 -2.31 0.85 9.66
C LEU A 116 -3.50 0.98 10.62
N VAL A 117 -3.34 1.84 11.63
CA VAL A 117 -4.42 2.16 12.60
C VAL A 117 -5.44 3.16 12.03
N GLU A 118 -5.05 3.91 11.01
CA GLU A 118 -5.91 4.80 10.23
C GLU A 118 -5.61 4.66 8.74
N LEU A 119 -6.58 5.00 7.88
CA LEU A 119 -6.39 4.99 6.43
C LEU A 119 -5.70 6.27 5.99
N PRO A 120 -4.82 6.22 4.97
CA PRO A 120 -4.23 7.44 4.43
C PRO A 120 -5.34 8.32 3.83
N THR A 121 -5.11 9.63 3.83
CA THR A 121 -5.94 10.54 3.01
C THR A 121 -5.86 10.12 1.54
N LEU A 122 -6.87 10.46 0.73
CA LEU A 122 -6.87 10.06 -0.68
C LEU A 122 -5.62 10.58 -1.42
N GLU A 123 -5.14 11.78 -1.08
CA GLU A 123 -3.91 12.36 -1.65
C GLU A 123 -2.66 11.60 -1.17
N SER A 124 -2.54 11.36 0.14
CA SER A 124 -1.44 10.58 0.71
C SER A 124 -1.36 9.17 0.12
N ALA A 125 -2.51 8.54 -0.13
CA ALA A 125 -2.57 7.22 -0.75
C ALA A 125 -1.98 7.25 -2.17
N ILE A 126 -2.28 8.29 -2.98
CA ILE A 126 -1.69 8.46 -4.31
C ILE A 126 -0.16 8.59 -4.20
N LYS A 127 0.34 9.38 -3.24
CA LYS A 127 1.78 9.56 -3.02
C LYS A 127 2.47 8.25 -2.67
N GLY A 128 1.91 7.49 -1.74
CA GLY A 128 2.40 6.17 -1.37
C GLY A 128 2.38 5.19 -2.56
N ALA A 129 1.31 5.18 -3.35
CA ALA A 129 1.17 4.27 -4.48
C ALA A 129 2.21 4.54 -5.57
N LEU A 130 2.45 5.81 -5.88
CA LEU A 130 3.49 6.23 -6.83
C LEU A 130 4.90 5.90 -6.35
N TYR A 131 5.17 6.02 -5.05
CA TYR A 131 6.44 5.57 -4.46
C TYR A 131 6.64 4.07 -4.65
N ILE A 132 5.64 3.25 -4.29
CA ILE A 132 5.71 1.78 -4.47
C ILE A 132 5.89 1.44 -5.95
N GLN A 133 5.09 2.05 -6.84
CA GLN A 133 5.18 1.83 -8.29
C GLN A 133 6.60 2.08 -8.81
N SER A 134 7.20 3.21 -8.43
CA SER A 134 8.56 3.56 -8.84
C SER A 134 9.56 2.50 -8.40
N LYS A 135 9.53 2.11 -7.12
CA LYS A 135 10.48 1.14 -6.57
C LYS A 135 10.30 -0.26 -7.15
N VAL A 136 9.07 -0.73 -7.30
CA VAL A 136 8.77 -2.03 -7.93
C VAL A 136 9.23 -2.02 -9.40
N SER A 137 8.98 -0.93 -10.14
CA SER A 137 9.33 -0.83 -11.56
C SER A 137 10.85 -0.80 -11.78
N SER A 138 11.61 -0.06 -10.97
CA SER A 138 13.08 -0.05 -11.01
C SER A 138 13.67 -1.41 -10.63
N SER A 139 13.13 -2.03 -9.58
CA SER A 139 13.52 -3.36 -9.11
C SER A 139 13.42 -4.43 -10.22
N LEU A 140 12.32 -4.41 -10.98
CA LEU A 140 12.08 -5.33 -12.10
C LEU A 140 12.99 -5.09 -13.31
N GLN A 141 13.49 -3.86 -13.46
CA GLN A 141 14.45 -3.50 -14.52
C GLN A 141 15.90 -3.87 -14.15
N GLY A 142 16.12 -4.45 -12.97
CA GLY A 142 17.46 -4.82 -12.50
C GLY A 142 18.31 -3.63 -12.07
N GLU A 143 17.68 -2.49 -11.78
CA GLU A 143 18.38 -1.36 -11.17
C GLU A 143 18.70 -1.75 -9.71
N GLU A 144 19.96 -2.08 -9.43
CA GLU A 144 20.40 -2.54 -8.10
C GLU A 144 20.77 -1.39 -7.15
N TYR A 145 20.75 -0.13 -7.61
CA TYR A 145 21.36 0.98 -6.89
C TYR A 145 20.56 1.38 -5.64
N ASP A 146 21.18 1.25 -4.47
CA ASP A 146 20.80 1.92 -3.22
C ASP A 146 21.42 3.32 -3.25
N ASN A 147 20.68 4.30 -3.77
CA ASN A 147 21.12 5.69 -3.86
C ASN A 147 20.67 6.47 -2.62
N TYR A 148 21.44 7.48 -2.21
CA TYR A 148 21.04 8.36 -1.10
C TYR A 148 19.70 9.05 -1.36
N GLY A 149 18.77 8.93 -0.41
CA GLY A 149 17.49 9.63 -0.43
C GLY A 149 16.39 8.80 -1.09
N CYS A 150 15.35 9.47 -1.60
CA CYS A 150 14.16 8.75 -2.08
C CYS A 150 14.34 8.09 -3.44
N ASP A 151 15.38 8.45 -4.20
CA ASP A 151 15.67 7.98 -5.56
C ASP A 151 14.39 7.75 -6.37
N LEU A 152 13.60 8.83 -6.47
CA LEU A 152 12.39 8.86 -7.25
C LEU A 152 12.61 9.64 -8.54
N PRO A 153 11.94 9.25 -9.63
CA PRO A 153 11.95 10.02 -10.86
C PRO A 153 11.53 11.46 -10.61
N SER A 154 12.17 12.41 -11.31
CA SER A 154 11.94 13.84 -11.13
C SER A 154 10.50 14.31 -11.38
N TRP A 155 9.69 13.52 -12.10
CA TRP A 155 8.27 13.78 -12.32
C TRP A 155 7.39 13.48 -11.09
N VAL A 156 7.92 12.76 -10.09
CA VAL A 156 7.27 12.52 -8.80
C VAL A 156 7.58 13.70 -7.85
N TRP A 157 6.91 14.82 -8.09
CA TRP A 157 7.15 16.12 -7.45
C TRP A 157 7.07 16.16 -5.91
N PHE A 158 6.42 15.17 -5.27
CA PHE A 158 6.31 15.08 -3.80
C PHE A 158 7.35 14.14 -3.17
N GLY A 159 8.13 13.43 -3.98
CA GLY A 159 9.09 12.42 -3.54
C GLY A 159 10.53 12.81 -3.78
N ASP A 160 10.79 14.11 -3.97
CA ASP A 160 12.14 14.65 -3.94
C ASP A 160 12.75 14.40 -2.55
N SER A 161 13.99 13.96 -2.53
CA SER A 161 14.79 13.82 -1.31
C SER A 161 14.90 15.14 -0.55
N CYS A 162 14.77 16.28 -1.24
CA CYS A 162 14.71 17.60 -0.64
C CYS A 162 13.29 18.07 -0.23
N GLY A 163 12.26 17.24 -0.44
CA GLY A 163 10.86 17.54 -0.12
C GLY A 163 10.46 17.23 1.32
N SER A 164 9.15 17.32 1.63
CA SER A 164 8.62 17.10 2.99
C SER A 164 8.72 15.66 3.49
N ASN A 165 8.96 14.70 2.58
CA ASN A 165 9.04 13.27 2.86
C ASN A 165 10.46 12.71 2.70
N GLY A 166 11.46 13.54 2.41
CA GLY A 166 12.82 13.09 2.17
C GLY A 166 13.41 12.28 3.33
N ALA A 167 13.16 12.70 4.57
CA ALA A 167 13.64 12.00 5.75
C ALA A 167 12.99 10.62 5.99
N CYS A 168 11.86 10.31 5.34
CA CYS A 168 11.35 8.93 5.31
C CYS A 168 12.33 7.98 4.63
N CYS A 169 13.02 8.47 3.60
CA CYS A 169 13.95 7.68 2.80
C CYS A 169 15.28 7.48 3.55
N ASP A 170 15.74 8.45 4.36
CA ASP A 170 16.90 8.24 5.24
C ASP A 170 16.73 7.04 6.18
N VAL A 171 15.52 6.89 6.75
CA VAL A 171 15.19 5.77 7.64
C VAL A 171 15.13 4.45 6.86
N HIS A 172 14.60 4.50 5.63
CA HIS A 172 14.55 3.35 4.73
C HIS A 172 15.95 2.86 4.36
N ASP A 173 16.79 3.78 3.89
CA ASP A 173 18.17 3.59 3.51
C ASP A 173 19.00 3.01 4.66
N ALA A 174 18.82 3.52 5.88
CA ALA A 174 19.48 2.98 7.07
C ALA A 174 19.00 1.55 7.41
N CYS A 175 17.70 1.29 7.28
CA CYS A 175 17.11 -0.03 7.49
C CYS A 175 17.62 -1.05 6.45
N TYR A 176 17.73 -0.63 5.19
CA TYR A 176 18.27 -1.44 4.10
C TYR A 176 19.72 -1.85 4.35
N ALA A 177 20.58 -0.86 4.64
CA ALA A 177 21.99 -1.08 4.95
C ALA A 177 22.17 -2.03 6.15
N GLN A 178 21.34 -1.90 7.19
CA GLN A 178 21.40 -2.75 8.37
C GLN A 178 21.02 -4.22 8.08
N ASN A 179 20.08 -4.45 7.16
CA ASN A 179 19.51 -5.77 6.90
C ASN A 179 20.03 -6.44 5.62
N GLY A 180 20.99 -5.81 4.93
CA GLY A 180 21.52 -6.31 3.66
C GLY A 180 20.48 -6.34 2.56
N CYS A 181 19.49 -5.43 2.62
CA CYS A 181 18.48 -5.29 1.59
C CYS A 181 19.06 -4.52 0.40
N THR A 182 18.52 -4.80 -0.79
CA THR A 182 18.88 -4.11 -2.04
C THR A 182 17.62 -3.69 -2.77
N ALA A 183 17.72 -2.92 -3.85
CA ALA A 183 16.55 -2.52 -4.64
C ALA A 183 15.69 -3.72 -5.11
N SER A 184 16.29 -4.88 -5.33
CA SER A 184 15.57 -6.13 -5.66
C SER A 184 14.60 -6.58 -4.55
N SER A 185 14.78 -6.09 -3.32
CA SER A 185 13.94 -6.37 -2.16
C SER A 185 12.57 -5.67 -2.20
N TRP A 186 12.27 -4.84 -3.19
CA TRP A 186 10.90 -4.40 -3.44
C TRP A 186 10.05 -5.46 -4.14
N TYR A 187 10.70 -6.37 -4.87
CA TYR A 187 10.02 -7.41 -5.64
C TYR A 187 10.25 -8.82 -5.05
N TRP A 188 11.47 -9.15 -4.65
CA TRP A 188 11.88 -10.51 -4.26
C TRP A 188 11.84 -10.80 -2.75
N THR A 189 11.14 -9.99 -1.95
CA THR A 189 11.08 -10.24 -0.50
C THR A 189 10.10 -11.32 -0.11
N LEU A 190 10.52 -12.18 0.81
CA LEU A 190 9.60 -13.01 1.58
C LEU A 190 8.73 -12.07 2.46
N PRO A 191 7.39 -12.17 2.37
CA PRO A 191 6.48 -11.38 3.21
C PRO A 191 6.84 -11.52 4.70
N GLY A 192 6.89 -10.40 5.43
CA GLY A 192 7.27 -10.36 6.85
C GLY A 192 8.78 -10.41 7.13
N GLY A 193 9.63 -10.44 6.08
CA GLY A 193 11.08 -10.31 6.21
C GLY A 193 11.53 -8.92 6.69
N ALA A 194 12.82 -8.77 7.01
CA ALA A 194 13.35 -7.48 7.45
C ALA A 194 13.21 -6.38 6.38
N CYS A 195 13.49 -6.71 5.12
CA CYS A 195 13.34 -5.77 4.02
C CYS A 195 11.89 -5.38 3.73
N ASP A 196 10.95 -6.32 3.91
CA ASP A 196 9.51 -6.04 3.84
C ASP A 196 9.09 -5.04 4.93
N ARG A 197 9.59 -5.21 6.16
CA ARG A 197 9.38 -4.21 7.23
C ARG A 197 9.99 -2.85 6.91
N CYS A 198 11.20 -2.81 6.32
CA CYS A 198 11.79 -1.55 5.86
C CYS A 198 10.88 -0.86 4.82
N ASN A 199 10.38 -1.62 3.83
CA ASN A 199 9.49 -1.12 2.77
C ASN A 199 8.16 -0.63 3.33
N GLY A 200 7.52 -1.41 4.21
CA GLY A 200 6.28 -1.01 4.88
C GLY A 200 6.47 0.27 5.70
N ALA A 201 7.57 0.40 6.43
CA ALA A 201 7.86 1.58 7.25
C ALA A 201 7.99 2.87 6.41
N VAL A 202 8.71 2.82 5.29
CA VAL A 202 8.84 4.00 4.41
C VAL A 202 7.52 4.36 3.73
N VAL A 203 6.74 3.37 3.29
CA VAL A 203 5.40 3.60 2.71
C VAL A 203 4.47 4.26 3.73
N SER A 204 4.48 3.77 4.97
CA SER A 204 3.71 4.36 6.06
C SER A 204 4.17 5.79 6.36
N CYS A 205 5.48 6.04 6.43
CA CYS A 205 6.03 7.37 6.63
C CYS A 205 5.56 8.36 5.53
N ILE A 206 5.66 7.97 4.25
CA ILE A 206 5.23 8.80 3.12
C ILE A 206 3.72 9.07 3.16
N ALA A 207 2.93 8.11 3.62
CA ALA A 207 1.48 8.23 3.66
C ALA A 207 0.96 9.08 4.84
N PHE A 208 1.62 9.04 5.99
CA PHE A 208 1.08 9.61 7.25
C PHE A 208 1.94 10.72 7.88
N SER A 209 3.18 10.88 7.44
CA SER A 209 4.13 11.82 8.03
C SER A 209 4.67 12.81 7.01
N ASN A 210 5.30 13.88 7.50
CA ASN A 210 6.07 14.83 6.71
C ASN A 210 7.32 15.23 7.53
N PRO A 211 8.29 14.32 7.71
CA PRO A 211 9.43 14.54 8.61
C PRO A 211 10.42 15.60 8.10
N GLY A 212 10.26 16.11 6.87
CA GLY A 212 11.14 17.09 6.25
C GLY A 212 12.10 16.46 5.24
N PRO A 213 13.10 17.25 4.77
CA PRO A 213 14.05 16.82 3.76
C PRO A 213 15.00 15.75 4.30
N SER A 214 15.50 14.92 3.38
CA SER A 214 16.60 13.98 3.61
C SER A 214 17.89 14.72 3.97
N SER A 215 18.71 14.09 4.80
CA SER A 215 20.08 14.51 5.10
C SER A 215 20.97 14.60 3.85
N CYS A 216 20.70 13.82 2.79
CA CYS A 216 21.45 13.91 1.53
C CYS A 216 21.28 15.28 0.86
N CYS A 217 20.16 15.96 1.13
CA CYS A 217 19.88 17.26 0.54
C CYS A 217 20.85 18.32 1.07
N ALA A 218 21.07 18.32 2.39
CA ALA A 218 22.04 19.20 3.03
C ALA A 218 23.49 18.86 2.62
N ALA A 219 23.76 17.59 2.33
CA ALA A 219 25.07 17.12 1.87
C ALA A 219 25.31 17.32 0.36
N GLY A 220 24.26 17.61 -0.42
CA GLY A 220 24.35 17.78 -1.88
C GLY A 220 24.67 16.49 -2.64
N ASN A 221 24.28 15.32 -2.09
CA ASN A 221 24.61 14.01 -2.65
C ASN A 221 23.39 13.09 -2.87
N CYS A 222 22.17 13.62 -2.86
CA CYS A 222 20.98 12.83 -3.19
C CYS A 222 21.09 12.19 -4.59
N GLY A 223 20.62 10.95 -4.72
CA GLY A 223 20.71 10.17 -5.95
C GLY A 223 22.11 9.62 -6.25
N GLN A 224 23.12 9.92 -5.44
CA GLN A 224 24.44 9.29 -5.58
C GLN A 224 24.42 7.88 -4.96
N PRO A 225 25.17 6.92 -5.53
CA PRO A 225 25.34 5.60 -4.93
C PRO A 225 25.89 5.68 -3.50
N ARG A 226 25.41 4.79 -2.63
CA ARG A 226 25.88 4.64 -1.24
C ARG A 226 27.09 3.71 -1.11
#